data_AF-A0A2T6NE04-F1
#
_entry.id   AF-A0A2T6NE04-F1
#
_cell.length_a   1.000
_cell.length_b   1.000
_cell.length_c   1.000
_cell.angle_alpha   90.00
_cell.angle_beta   90.00
_cell.angle_gamma   90.00
#
_symmetry.space_group_name_H-M   'P 1'
#
loop_
_entity.id
_entity.type
_entity.pdbx_description
1 polymer ?
#
loop_
_entity_poly.entity_id
_entity_poly.type
_entity_poly.pdbx_seq_one_letter_code
_entity_poly.pdbx_strand_id
1 'polypeptide(L)' 'MSHHNTVFSQLLKLIPRHEFESLAKQHHTGRSFRTASRWSQFVTLAMA' A
#
# COMPACT_ATOMS: atom_id res chain seq x y z
N MET A 1 4.72 17.82 -4.32
CA MET A 1 4.94 16.53 -4.99
C MET A 1 4.05 16.51 -6.23
N SER A 2 4.65 16.46 -7.41
CA SER A 2 3.94 16.39 -8.70
C SER A 2 2.92 15.25 -8.67
N HIS A 3 1.67 15.58 -8.96
CA HIS A 3 0.55 14.65 -8.90
C HIS A 3 0.86 13.38 -9.71
N HIS A 4 0.98 12.25 -9.01
CA HIS A 4 0.94 10.85 -9.44
C HIS A 4 0.73 10.61 -10.95
N ASN A 5 1.82 10.68 -11.74
CA ASN A 5 1.74 10.56 -13.20
C ASN A 5 2.54 9.38 -13.78
N THR A 6 2.83 8.35 -12.96
CA THR A 6 3.36 7.10 -13.50
C THR A 6 2.20 6.18 -13.88
N VAL A 7 2.35 5.39 -14.94
CA VAL A 7 1.37 4.34 -15.30
C VAL A 7 1.12 3.42 -14.10
N PHE A 8 2.18 3.10 -13.35
CA PHE A 8 2.07 2.32 -12.12
C PHE A 8 1.16 2.98 -11.06
N SER A 9 1.27 4.30 -10.85
CA SER A 9 0.38 5.03 -9.94
C SER A 9 -1.07 5.09 -10.42
N GLN A 10 -1.31 4.97 -11.73
CA GLN A 10 -2.67 4.83 -12.28
C GLN A 10 -3.22 3.42 -12.04
N LEU A 11 -2.41 2.38 -12.22
CA LEU A 11 -2.78 1.00 -11.90
C LEU A 11 -3.12 0.82 -10.42
N LEU A 12 -2.37 1.44 -9.51
CA LEU A 12 -2.65 1.39 -8.07
C LEU A 12 -4.02 1.99 -7.69
N LYS A 13 -4.61 2.86 -8.51
CA LYS A 13 -5.97 3.39 -8.26
C LYS A 13 -7.07 2.34 -8.42
N LEU A 14 -6.78 1.23 -9.11
CA LEU A 14 -7.69 0.09 -9.23
C LEU A 14 -7.82 -0.68 -7.92
N ILE A 15 -6.93 -0.45 -6.95
CA ILE A 15 -6.91 -1.12 -5.66
C ILE A 15 -7.50 -0.16 -4.61
N PRO A 16 -8.64 -0.49 -3.95
CA PRO A 16 -9.23 0.35 -2.93
C PRO A 16 -8.34 0.44 -1.68
N ARG A 17 -7.53 1.49 -1.58
CA ARG A 17 -6.54 1.63 -0.49
C ARG A 17 -7.14 1.55 0.92
N HIS A 18 -8.31 2.16 1.13
CA HIS A 18 -8.96 2.15 2.44
C HIS A 18 -9.38 0.74 2.87
N GLU A 19 -9.98 -0.02 1.95
CA GLU A 19 -10.38 -1.40 2.21
C GLU A 19 -9.16 -2.30 2.42
N PHE A 20 -8.12 -2.13 1.60
CA PHE A 20 -6.83 -2.80 1.78
C PHE A 20 -6.26 -2.52 3.18
N GLU A 21 -6.23 -1.27 3.62
CA GLU A 21 -5.70 -0.90 4.95
C GLU A 21 -6.56 -1.45 6.09
N SER A 22 -7.89 -1.54 5.90
CA SER A 22 -8.81 -2.18 6.85
C SER A 22 -8.49 -3.67 7.01
N LEU A 23 -8.40 -4.40 5.90
CA LEU A 23 -8.03 -5.83 5.89
C LEU A 23 -6.61 -6.05 6.42
N ALA A 24 -5.68 -5.17 6.08
CA ALA A 24 -4.31 -5.22 6.57
C ALA A 24 -4.25 -5.12 8.10
N LYS A 25 -5.09 -4.30 8.72
CA LYS A 25 -5.22 -4.19 10.19
C LYS A 25 -5.90 -5.42 10.78
N GLN A 26 -7.01 -5.88 10.18
CA GLN A 26 -7.73 -7.08 10.64
C GLN A 26 -6.83 -8.32 10.67
N HIS A 27 -6.00 -8.49 9.65
CA HIS A 27 -5.09 -9.62 9.52
C HIS A 27 -3.67 -9.29 10.04
N HIS A 28 -3.47 -8.18 10.77
CA HIS A 28 -2.17 -7.87 11.36
C HIS A 28 -1.88 -8.81 12.52
N THR A 29 -0.70 -9.43 12.47
CA THR A 29 -0.17 -10.26 13.54
C THR A 29 1.27 -9.86 13.82
N GLY A 30 1.68 -9.96 15.08
CA GLY A 30 3.03 -9.59 15.51
C GLY A 30 3.18 -8.13 15.91
N ARG A 31 4.38 -7.57 15.68
CA ARG A 31 4.74 -6.23 16.13
C ARG A 31 4.29 -5.17 15.11
N SER A 32 3.90 -4.01 15.64
CA SER A 32 3.61 -2.81 14.83
C SER A 32 4.80 -2.43 13.94
N PHE A 33 4.50 -1.95 12.74
CA PHE A 33 5.50 -1.43 11.82
C PHE A 33 6.05 -0.09 12.30
N ARG A 34 7.37 0.11 12.15
CA ARG A 34 8.02 1.36 12.56
C ARG A 34 7.87 2.48 11.54
N THR A 35 8.01 2.16 10.25
CA THR A 35 8.10 3.16 9.17
C THR A 35 7.28 2.79 7.93
N ALA A 36 7.25 1.51 7.54
CA ALA A 36 6.56 1.05 6.35
C ALA A 36 5.22 0.37 6.68
N SER A 37 4.09 1.00 6.32
CA SER A 37 2.76 0.36 6.38
C SER A 37 2.67 -0.84 5.43
N ARG A 38 1.69 -1.73 5.64
CA ARG A 38 1.42 -2.82 4.69
C ARG A 38 1.21 -2.33 3.26
N TRP A 39 0.57 -1.17 3.09
CA TRP A 39 0.40 -0.56 1.77
C TRP A 39 1.75 -0.22 1.14
N SER A 40 2.65 0.43 1.89
CA SER A 40 4.00 0.73 1.37
C SER A 40 4.81 -0.53 1.06
N GLN A 41 4.73 -1.57 1.89
CA GLN A 41 5.37 -2.86 1.63
C GLN A 41 4.84 -3.51 0.34
N PHE A 42 3.51 -3.52 0.15
CA PHE A 42 2.87 -4.01 -1.07
C PHE A 42 3.35 -3.25 -2.32
N VAL A 43 3.35 -1.92 -2.26
CA VAL A 43 3.81 -1.08 -3.37
C VAL A 43 5.29 -1.33 -3.69
N THR A 44 6.15 -1.47 -2.69
CA THR A 44 7.57 -1.80 -2.88
C THR A 44 7.74 -3.17 -3.54
N LEU A 45 7.00 -4.19 -3.10
CA LEU A 45 7.07 -5.54 -3.70
C LEU A 45 6.54 -5.55 -5.14
N ALA A 46 5.56 -4.72 -5.48
CA ALA A 46 5.03 -4.60 -6.82
C ALA A 46 5.93 -3.81 -7.79
N MET A 47 6.97 -3.13 -7.28
CA MET A 47 7.98 -2.42 -8.07
C MET A 47 9.33 -3.16 -8.15
N ALA A 48 9.52 -4.22 -7.35
CA ALA A 48 10.74 -5.02 -7.31
C ALA A 48 10.78 -6.04 -8.48
#